data_AF-A0A368ZZ60-F1
#
_entry.id   AF-A0A368ZZ60-F1
#
_cell.length_a   1.000
_cell.length_b   1.000
_cell.length_c   1.000
_cell.angle_alpha   90.00
_cell.angle_beta   90.00
_cell.angle_gamma   90.00
#
_symmetry.space_group_name_H-M   'P 1'
#
loop_
_entity.id
_entity.type
_entity.pdbx_description
1 polymer ?
#
loop_
_entity_poly.entity_id
_entity_poly.type
_entity_poly.pdbx_seq_one_letter_code
_entity_poly.pdbx_strand_id
1 'polypeptide(L)'
;MISREPASTLGSISYAFSHEIGLNFSTPHGQKRAELRGKYFAGTTYLPNLFPAEKNDLYKVRYYSSNPNYFKVDFYDLPYTTLDKYLSNCQRVIQSGSPYFRQLHPDRITEFLAEVYTEFGITGLSMIYHHSTAFYQNLRYNSVTFYFFKKNDTWKQLMRKYAH
;
A
#
# COMPACT_ATOMS: atom_id res chain seq x y z
N MET A 1 -25.58 25.69 9.69
CA MET A 1 -24.99 25.57 8.33
C MET A 1 -24.58 24.14 8.11
N ILE A 2 -25.10 23.47 7.08
CA ILE A 2 -24.60 22.15 6.68
C ILE A 2 -23.31 22.41 5.90
N SER A 3 -22.16 22.06 6.48
CA SER A 3 -20.89 22.13 5.76
C SER A 3 -21.00 21.28 4.49
N ARG A 4 -20.76 21.92 3.34
CA ARG A 4 -20.69 21.26 2.03
C ARG A 4 -19.33 20.61 1.78
N GLU A 5 -18.36 20.83 2.67
CA GLU A 5 -17.03 20.25 2.51
C GLU A 5 -17.02 18.80 3.02
N PRO A 6 -16.39 17.87 2.27
CA PRO A 6 -16.23 16.50 2.72
C PRO A 6 -15.39 16.49 4.00
N ALA A 7 -15.92 15.88 5.06
CA ALA A 7 -15.18 15.62 6.28
C ALA A 7 -14.21 14.46 6.05
N SER A 8 -13.14 14.40 6.86
CA SER A 8 -12.18 13.29 6.82
C SER A 8 -11.96 12.68 8.20
N THR A 9 -11.82 11.37 8.25
CA THR A 9 -11.43 10.61 9.44
C THR A 9 -10.40 9.54 9.05
N LEU A 10 -9.75 8.94 10.03
CA LEU A 10 -9.11 7.64 9.84
C LEU A 10 -10.16 6.54 9.98
N GLY A 11 -10.07 5.56 9.10
CA GLY A 11 -10.77 4.29 9.18
C GLY A 11 -9.78 3.15 9.33
N SER A 12 -10.19 2.07 9.98
CA SER A 12 -9.37 0.90 10.28
C SER A 12 -9.96 -0.35 9.64
N ILE A 13 -9.12 -1.17 9.01
CA ILE A 13 -9.55 -2.48 8.50
C ILE A 13 -9.92 -3.37 9.69
N SER A 14 -11.17 -3.80 9.75
CA SER A 14 -11.68 -4.67 10.82
C SER A 14 -11.55 -6.16 10.48
N TYR A 15 -11.69 -6.49 9.20
CA TYR A 15 -11.45 -7.84 8.66
C TYR A 15 -11.14 -7.77 7.16
N ALA A 16 -10.49 -8.83 6.67
CA ALA A 16 -10.38 -9.14 5.25
C ALA A 16 -10.66 -10.63 5.07
N PHE A 17 -11.65 -10.97 4.24
CA PHE A 17 -12.04 -12.35 4.00
C PHE A 17 -12.47 -12.50 2.54
N SER A 18 -11.82 -13.40 1.80
CA SER A 18 -12.08 -13.59 0.37
C SER A 18 -11.98 -12.24 -0.37
N HIS A 19 -13.07 -11.76 -0.97
CA HIS A 19 -13.12 -10.51 -1.72
C HIS A 19 -13.60 -9.32 -0.89
N GLU A 20 -13.84 -9.51 0.41
CA GLU A 20 -14.46 -8.51 1.27
C GLU A 20 -13.46 -7.92 2.24
N ILE A 21 -13.52 -6.61 2.39
CA ILE A 21 -12.73 -5.84 3.35
C ILE A 21 -13.72 -5.04 4.18
N GLY A 22 -13.78 -5.33 5.48
CA GLY A 22 -14.51 -4.52 6.44
C GLY A 22 -13.66 -3.34 6.89
N LEU A 23 -14.24 -2.14 6.90
CA LEU A 23 -13.58 -0.93 7.37
C LEU A 23 -14.47 -0.20 8.36
N ASN A 24 -13.94 0.11 9.54
CA ASN A 24 -14.64 0.86 10.58
C ASN A 24 -14.10 2.28 10.63
N PHE A 25 -14.98 3.29 10.68
CA PHE A 25 -14.59 4.70 10.77
C PHE A 25 -15.61 5.52 11.55
N SER A 26 -15.17 6.65 12.10
CA SER A 26 -16.00 7.51 12.95
C SER A 26 -16.56 8.71 12.19
N THR A 27 -17.81 9.05 12.47
CA THR A 27 -18.51 10.22 11.93
C THR A 27 -19.10 11.03 13.08
N PRO A 28 -19.53 12.30 12.86
CA PRO A 28 -20.24 13.06 13.89
C PRO A 28 -21.51 12.36 14.41
N HIS A 29 -22.08 11.44 13.63
CA HIS A 29 -23.29 10.69 13.96
C HIS A 29 -23.00 9.29 14.56
N GLY A 30 -21.73 9.02 14.89
CA GLY A 30 -21.28 7.75 15.48
C GLY A 30 -20.38 6.92 14.56
N GLN A 31 -20.12 5.69 14.98
CA GLN A 31 -19.31 4.74 14.24
C GLN A 31 -20.04 4.19 13.02
N LYS A 32 -19.32 4.02 11.92
CA LYS A 32 -19.79 3.43 10.67
C LYS A 32 -18.90 2.24 10.31
N ARG A 33 -19.55 1.23 9.73
CA ARG A 33 -18.90 0.11 9.07
C ARG A 33 -19.18 0.19 7.58
N ALA A 34 -18.12 0.03 6.80
CA ALA A 34 -18.14 -0.06 5.35
C ALA A 34 -17.64 -1.44 4.93
N GLU A 35 -18.23 -1.97 3.87
CA GLU A 35 -17.76 -3.19 3.22
C GLU A 35 -17.29 -2.82 1.82
N LEU A 36 -16.03 -3.13 1.55
CA LEU A 36 -15.36 -2.83 0.30
C LEU A 36 -15.03 -4.12 -0.42
N ARG A 37 -15.04 -4.08 -1.75
CA ARG A 37 -14.57 -5.20 -2.57
C ARG A 37 -13.06 -5.06 -2.81
N GLY A 38 -12.32 -6.04 -2.33
CA GLY A 38 -10.90 -6.24 -2.61
C GLY A 38 -10.69 -7.19 -3.79
N LYS A 39 -9.42 -7.37 -4.15
CA LYS A 39 -9.00 -8.40 -5.10
C LYS A 39 -8.55 -9.63 -4.33
N TYR A 40 -9.12 -10.80 -4.57
CA TYR A 40 -8.72 -12.02 -3.88
C TYR A 40 -7.89 -12.92 -4.79
N PHE A 41 -6.67 -13.24 -4.39
CA PHE A 41 -5.80 -14.14 -5.14
C PHE A 41 -4.95 -14.98 -4.18
N ALA A 42 -4.87 -16.29 -4.45
CA ALA A 42 -4.02 -17.23 -3.71
C ALA A 42 -4.17 -17.14 -2.18
N GLY A 43 -5.40 -17.03 -1.66
CA GLY A 43 -5.66 -16.96 -0.22
C GLY A 43 -5.49 -15.56 0.39
N THR A 44 -5.14 -14.54 -0.40
CA THR A 44 -4.87 -13.18 0.08
C THR A 44 -5.84 -12.17 -0.54
N THR A 45 -6.44 -11.34 0.31
CA THR A 45 -7.23 -10.17 -0.11
C THR A 45 -6.29 -8.98 -0.28
N TYR A 46 -6.27 -8.38 -1.46
CA TYR A 46 -5.45 -7.22 -1.81
C TYR A 46 -6.30 -5.96 -1.88
N LEU A 47 -5.71 -4.88 -1.36
CA LEU A 47 -6.24 -3.52 -1.44
C LEU A 47 -6.00 -2.91 -2.82
N PRO A 48 -6.64 -1.77 -3.17
CA PRO A 48 -6.40 -1.08 -4.44
C PRO A 48 -4.95 -0.63 -4.66
N ASN A 49 -4.20 -0.37 -3.58
CA ASN A 49 -2.77 -0.06 -3.58
C ASN A 49 -1.86 -1.31 -3.69
N LEU A 50 -2.49 -2.48 -3.79
CA LEU A 50 -1.90 -3.79 -3.98
C LEU A 50 -1.07 -4.36 -2.84
N PHE A 51 -1.14 -3.76 -1.65
CA PHE A 51 -0.72 -4.45 -0.44
C PHE A 51 -1.82 -5.40 0.05
N PRO A 52 -1.45 -6.46 0.80
CA PRO A 52 -2.43 -7.28 1.51
C PRO A 52 -3.29 -6.42 2.45
N ALA A 53 -4.58 -6.71 2.49
CA ALA A 53 -5.51 -6.11 3.42
C ALA A 53 -5.28 -6.73 4.80
N GLU A 54 -4.64 -6.00 5.70
CA GLU A 54 -4.36 -6.49 7.03
C GLU A 54 -5.22 -5.78 8.08
N LYS A 55 -5.67 -6.55 9.07
CA LYS A 55 -6.46 -6.02 10.18
C LYS A 55 -5.67 -4.93 10.91
N ASN A 56 -6.38 -3.88 11.30
CA ASN A 56 -5.88 -2.67 11.97
C ASN A 56 -5.08 -1.71 11.07
N ASP A 57 -4.91 -1.98 9.78
CA ASP A 57 -4.35 -0.97 8.87
C ASP A 57 -5.28 0.25 8.80
N LEU A 58 -4.68 1.44 8.78
CA LEU A 58 -5.39 2.72 8.80
C LEU A 58 -5.39 3.39 7.44
N TYR A 59 -6.54 3.95 7.07
CA TYR A 59 -6.72 4.68 5.81
C TYR A 59 -7.52 5.94 6.04
N LYS A 60 -7.25 6.96 5.23
CA LYS A 60 -8.05 8.19 5.24
C LYS A 60 -9.38 7.92 4.56
N VAL A 61 -10.47 8.23 5.25
CA VAL A 61 -11.84 8.13 4.74
C VAL A 61 -12.40 9.53 4.61
N ARG A 62 -12.78 9.92 3.39
CA ARG A 62 -13.47 11.18 3.11
C ARG A 62 -14.96 10.89 2.89
N TYR A 63 -15.84 11.61 3.56
CA TYR A 63 -17.29 11.39 3.47
C TYR A 63 -18.06 12.70 3.54
N TYR A 64 -19.29 12.71 3.04
CA TYR A 64 -20.18 13.86 3.18
C TYR A 64 -20.86 13.83 4.56
N SER A 65 -20.73 14.90 5.34
CA SER A 65 -21.31 14.98 6.70
C SER A 65 -22.84 14.85 6.72
N SER A 66 -23.50 15.28 5.64
CA SER A 66 -24.96 15.15 5.45
C SER A 66 -25.39 13.74 5.03
N ASN A 67 -24.50 12.94 4.44
CA ASN A 67 -24.75 11.56 4.08
C ASN A 67 -23.46 10.72 4.20
N PRO A 68 -23.12 10.25 5.42
CA PRO A 68 -21.87 9.53 5.66
C PRO A 68 -21.80 8.15 4.97
N ASN A 69 -22.90 7.66 4.39
CA ASN A 69 -22.90 6.44 3.59
C ASN A 69 -22.25 6.66 2.22
N TYR A 70 -22.11 7.92 1.78
CA TYR A 70 -21.31 8.27 0.62
C TYR A 70 -19.90 8.66 1.07
N PHE A 71 -18.97 7.74 0.91
CA PHE A 71 -17.59 7.89 1.35
C PHE A 71 -16.61 7.37 0.28
N LYS A 72 -15.36 7.82 0.40
CA LYS A 72 -14.22 7.36 -0.38
C LYS A 72 -13.07 7.07 0.56
N VAL A 73 -12.45 5.92 0.38
CA VAL A 73 -11.23 5.53 1.11
C VAL A 73 -10.03 5.82 0.22
N ASP A 74 -9.04 6.50 0.77
CA ASP A 74 -7.77 6.77 0.12
C ASP A 74 -6.75 5.70 0.50
N PHE A 75 -6.44 4.81 -0.45
CA PHE A 75 -5.45 3.76 -0.28
C PHE A 75 -4.03 4.19 -0.69
N TYR A 76 -3.87 5.41 -1.20
CA TYR A 76 -2.62 5.93 -1.74
C TYR A 76 -2.03 7.02 -0.83
N ASP A 77 -2.88 7.86 -0.24
CA ASP A 77 -2.55 8.81 0.84
C ASP A 77 -2.57 8.09 2.20
N LEU A 78 -1.45 7.44 2.54
CA LEU A 78 -1.34 6.57 3.71
C LEU A 78 -1.02 7.37 4.98
N PRO A 79 -1.70 7.08 6.11
CA PRO A 79 -1.24 7.52 7.43
C PRO A 79 0.16 6.98 7.72
N TYR A 80 0.97 7.75 8.46
CA TYR A 80 2.36 7.41 8.79
C TYR A 80 2.50 5.98 9.35
N THR A 81 1.59 5.55 10.22
CA THR A 81 1.62 4.20 10.82
C THR A 81 1.52 3.07 9.80
N THR A 82 0.68 3.24 8.77
CA THR A 82 0.51 2.24 7.71
C THR A 82 1.64 2.32 6.70
N LEU A 83 2.12 3.52 6.39
CA LEU A 83 3.29 3.71 5.55
C LEU A 83 4.55 3.08 6.16
N ASP A 84 4.82 3.30 7.45
CA ASP A 84 5.96 2.76 8.18
C ASP A 84 5.97 1.22 8.18
N LYS A 85 4.80 0.62 8.40
CA LYS A 85 4.60 -0.83 8.26
C LYS A 85 4.96 -1.33 6.86
N TYR A 86 4.52 -0.62 5.82
CA TYR A 86 4.80 -1.01 4.44
C TYR A 86 6.27 -0.86 4.06
N LEU A 87 6.92 0.21 4.52
CA LEU A 87 8.37 0.38 4.38
C LEU A 87 9.11 -0.76 5.09
N SER A 88 8.70 -1.11 6.30
CA SER A 88 9.27 -2.24 7.06
C SER A 88 9.08 -3.59 6.37
N ASN A 89 7.92 -3.82 5.73
CA ASN A 89 7.68 -5.00 4.90
C ASN A 89 8.63 -5.04 3.70
N CYS A 90 8.77 -3.93 2.96
CA CYS A 90 9.68 -3.83 1.82
C CYS A 90 11.15 -4.01 2.24
N GLN A 91 11.55 -3.46 3.38
CA GLN A 91 12.89 -3.63 3.95
C GLN A 91 13.18 -5.11 4.22
N ARG A 92 12.24 -5.85 4.83
CA ARG A 92 12.37 -7.29 5.03
C ARG A 92 12.51 -8.06 3.72
N VAL A 93 11.76 -7.68 2.68
CA VAL A 93 11.86 -8.29 1.35
C VAL A 93 13.23 -8.04 0.69
N ILE A 94 13.80 -6.85 0.89
CA ILE A 94 15.16 -6.54 0.41
C ILE A 94 16.19 -7.36 1.19
N GLN A 95 16.06 -7.39 2.52
CA GLN A 95 17.01 -8.06 3.43
C GLN A 95 16.92 -9.59 3.38
N SER A 96 15.83 -10.18 2.90
CA SER A 96 15.69 -11.63 2.73
C SER A 96 16.61 -12.21 1.65
N GLY A 97 17.49 -11.40 1.05
CA GLY A 97 18.61 -11.88 0.23
C GLY A 97 18.31 -12.07 -1.25
N SER A 98 17.25 -11.42 -1.77
CA SER A 98 16.94 -11.41 -3.21
C SER A 98 18.17 -10.96 -4.00
N PRO A 99 18.67 -11.76 -4.97
CA PRO A 99 19.87 -11.43 -5.74
C PRO A 99 19.84 -10.03 -6.38
N TYR A 100 18.64 -9.55 -6.71
CA TYR A 100 18.45 -8.23 -7.31
C TYR A 100 18.82 -7.08 -6.37
N PHE A 101 18.50 -7.20 -5.08
CA PHE A 101 18.72 -6.13 -4.10
C PHE A 101 20.04 -6.26 -3.34
N ARG A 102 20.82 -7.32 -3.55
CA ARG A 102 22.12 -7.54 -2.88
C ARG A 102 23.14 -6.44 -3.12
N GLN A 103 22.99 -5.69 -4.21
CA GLN A 103 23.87 -4.57 -4.53
C GLN A 103 23.63 -3.34 -3.66
N LEU A 104 22.48 -3.24 -2.98
CA LEU A 104 22.16 -2.11 -2.10
C LEU A 104 23.00 -2.14 -0.83
N HIS A 105 23.49 -0.97 -0.41
CA HIS A 105 24.18 -0.84 0.87
C HIS A 105 23.19 -1.06 2.03
N PRO A 106 23.44 -2.01 2.96
CA PRO A 106 22.48 -2.37 4.02
C PRO A 106 21.99 -1.18 4.85
N ASP A 107 22.91 -0.29 5.23
CA ASP A 107 22.59 0.88 6.08
C ASP A 107 21.79 1.97 5.34
N ARG A 108 21.69 1.87 4.02
CA ARG A 108 21.01 2.88 3.18
C ARG A 108 19.67 2.39 2.63
N ILE A 109 19.21 1.20 3.05
CA ILE A 109 17.94 0.62 2.58
C ILE A 109 16.74 1.52 2.95
N THR A 110 16.74 2.09 4.16
CA THR A 110 15.64 2.97 4.60
C THR A 110 15.56 4.24 3.75
N GLU A 111 16.71 4.88 3.47
CA GLU A 111 16.78 6.04 2.56
C GLU A 111 16.35 5.68 1.15
N PHE A 112 16.81 4.54 0.63
CA PHE A 112 16.39 4.02 -0.68
C PHE A 112 14.87 3.85 -0.76
N LEU A 113 14.24 3.25 0.25
CA LEU A 113 12.79 3.05 0.28
C LEU A 113 12.02 4.37 0.36
N ALA A 114 12.54 5.34 1.12
CA ALA A 114 11.94 6.68 1.19
C ALA A 114 11.99 7.40 -0.17
N GLU A 115 13.10 7.30 -0.91
CA GLU A 115 13.18 7.86 -2.26
C GLU A 115 12.33 7.10 -3.27
N VAL A 116 12.24 5.77 -3.18
CA VAL A 116 11.31 4.99 -4.00
C VAL A 116 9.86 5.44 -3.76
N TYR A 117 9.47 5.66 -2.50
CA TYR A 117 8.14 6.17 -2.19
C TYR A 117 7.93 7.60 -2.71
N THR A 118 8.96 8.45 -2.67
CA THR A 118 8.87 9.82 -3.20
C THR A 118 8.69 9.83 -4.72
N GLU A 119 9.45 9.01 -5.46
CA GLU A 119 9.44 8.98 -6.92
C GLU A 119 8.25 8.19 -7.51
N PHE A 120 7.87 7.08 -6.86
CA PHE A 120 6.91 6.12 -7.41
C PHE A 120 5.68 5.90 -6.52
N GLY A 121 5.61 6.56 -5.37
CA GLY A 121 4.53 6.40 -4.40
C GLY A 121 4.42 4.96 -3.89
N ILE A 122 3.20 4.60 -3.49
CA ILE A 122 2.89 3.26 -3.02
C ILE A 122 3.11 2.17 -4.09
N THR A 123 3.04 2.55 -5.37
CA THR A 123 3.28 1.62 -6.48
C THR A 123 4.74 1.13 -6.48
N GLY A 124 5.72 2.00 -6.23
CA GLY A 124 7.12 1.60 -6.14
C GLY A 124 7.37 0.61 -4.99
N LEU A 125 6.79 0.88 -3.83
CA LEU A 125 6.87 -0.03 -2.69
C LEU A 125 6.20 -1.39 -2.99
N SER A 126 5.04 -1.36 -3.64
CA SER A 126 4.34 -2.59 -4.03
C SER A 126 5.13 -3.42 -5.04
N MET A 127 5.85 -2.78 -5.98
CA MET A 127 6.77 -3.46 -6.90
C MET A 127 7.91 -4.17 -6.17
N ILE A 128 8.47 -3.56 -5.12
CA ILE A 128 9.49 -4.21 -4.28
C ILE A 128 8.88 -5.40 -3.55
N TYR A 129 7.74 -5.20 -2.89
CA TYR A 129 7.07 -6.22 -2.11
C TYR A 129 6.73 -7.46 -2.95
N HIS A 130 6.26 -7.24 -4.19
CA HIS A 130 5.85 -8.31 -5.12
C HIS A 130 6.93 -8.75 -6.11
N HIS A 131 8.19 -8.33 -5.96
CA HIS A 131 9.23 -8.55 -6.96
C HIS A 131 9.45 -10.03 -7.34
N SER A 132 9.17 -10.94 -6.42
CA SER A 132 9.32 -12.40 -6.59
C SER A 132 7.98 -13.14 -6.65
N THR A 133 6.85 -12.44 -6.52
CA THR A 133 5.51 -13.05 -6.59
C THR A 133 5.25 -13.62 -7.99
N ALA A 134 4.71 -14.84 -8.07
CA ALA A 134 4.38 -15.45 -9.35
C ALA A 134 3.17 -14.75 -10.00
N PHE A 135 3.10 -14.69 -11.33
CA PHE A 135 2.05 -13.94 -12.04
C PHE A 135 0.62 -14.39 -11.67
N TYR A 136 0.41 -15.69 -11.42
CA TYR A 136 -0.90 -16.25 -11.06
C TYR A 136 -1.31 -15.95 -9.62
N GLN A 137 -0.39 -15.49 -8.78
CA GLN A 137 -0.68 -15.08 -7.39
C GLN A 137 -1.09 -13.61 -7.29
N ASN A 138 -0.62 -12.76 -8.22
CA ASN A 138 -1.05 -11.37 -8.33
C ASN A 138 -0.87 -10.89 -9.77
N LEU A 139 -1.98 -10.74 -10.50
CA LEU A 139 -1.96 -10.40 -11.92
C LEU A 139 -1.40 -9.01 -12.22
N ARG A 140 -1.47 -8.07 -11.26
CA ARG A 140 -1.11 -6.67 -11.50
C ARG A 140 0.29 -6.29 -11.00
N TYR A 141 0.75 -6.84 -9.87
CA TYR A 141 2.15 -6.73 -9.46
C TYR A 141 2.73 -8.10 -9.13
N ASN A 142 3.77 -8.47 -9.86
CA ASN A 142 4.46 -9.76 -9.85
C ASN A 142 5.85 -9.62 -10.47
N SER A 143 6.60 -10.72 -10.52
CA SER A 143 7.95 -10.80 -11.08
C SER A 143 8.06 -10.32 -12.54
N VAL A 144 7.03 -10.53 -13.37
CA VAL A 144 7.02 -10.06 -14.77
C VAL A 144 6.87 -8.54 -14.82
N THR A 145 5.91 -7.99 -14.07
CA THR A 145 5.73 -6.53 -14.01
C THR A 145 6.93 -5.84 -13.38
N PHE A 146 7.55 -6.46 -12.36
CA PHE A 146 8.79 -5.99 -11.77
C PHE A 146 9.95 -6.02 -12.77
N TYR A 147 10.03 -7.05 -13.61
CA TYR A 147 11.03 -7.14 -14.67
C TYR A 147 10.97 -5.98 -15.66
N PHE A 148 9.77 -5.49 -15.99
CA PHE A 148 9.62 -4.29 -16.81
C PHE A 148 9.86 -3.01 -16.02
N PHE A 149 9.33 -2.94 -14.79
CA PHE A 149 9.49 -1.78 -13.91
C PHE A 149 10.96 -1.45 -13.66
N LYS A 150 11.81 -2.46 -13.39
CA LYS A 150 13.24 -2.25 -13.14
C LYS A 150 14.04 -1.69 -14.35
N LYS A 151 13.42 -1.65 -15.55
CA LYS A 151 14.01 -1.04 -16.74
C LYS A 151 13.79 0.48 -16.79
N ASN A 152 12.94 1.05 -15.93
CA ASN A 152 12.76 2.48 -15.78
C ASN A 152 14.09 3.17 -15.39
N ASP A 153 14.40 4.30 -16.00
CA ASP A 153 15.69 4.97 -15.79
C ASP A 153 15.81 5.62 -14.41
N THR A 154 14.74 6.21 -13.88
CA THR A 154 14.68 6.70 -12.49
C THR A 154 14.98 5.55 -11.52
N TRP A 155 14.38 4.38 -11.74
CA TRP A 155 14.65 3.20 -10.90
C TRP A 155 16.12 2.77 -10.96
N LYS A 156 16.72 2.70 -12.16
CA LYS A 156 18.14 2.37 -12.32
C LYS A 156 19.04 3.39 -11.62
N GLN A 157 18.70 4.67 -11.70
CA GLN A 157 19.45 5.75 -11.04
C GLN A 157 19.41 5.60 -9.53
N LEU A 158 18.22 5.36 -8.94
CA LEU A 158 18.09 5.07 -7.50
C LEU A 158 18.92 3.83 -7.11
N MET A 159 18.78 2.72 -7.84
CA MET A 159 19.54 1.51 -7.55
C MET A 159 21.06 1.74 -7.59
N ARG A 160 21.57 2.63 -8.47
CA ARG A 160 23.00 3.00 -8.52
C ARG A 160 23.40 3.92 -7.37
N LYS A 161 22.57 4.92 -7.04
CA LYS A 161 22.82 5.88 -5.96
C LYS A 161 22.97 5.21 -4.60
N TYR A 162 22.24 4.11 -4.40
CA TYR A 162 22.18 3.35 -3.15
C TYR A 162 22.92 2.01 -3.23
N ALA A 163 23.53 1.69 -4.37
CA ALA A 163 24.44 0.56 -4.46
C ALA A 163 25.77 0.91 -3.79
N HIS A 164 26.37 -0.09 -3.15
CA HIS A 164 27.71 -0.10 -2.52
C HIS A 164 28.19 1.28 -2.05
#